data_AF-A0A8C2HRF4-F1
#
_entry.id   AF-A0A8C2HRF4-F1
#
_cell.length_a   1.000
_cell.length_b   1.000
_cell.length_c   1.000
_cell.angle_alpha   90.00
_cell.angle_beta   90.00
_cell.angle_gamma   90.00
#
_symmetry.space_group_name_H-M   'P 1'
#
loop_
_entity.id
_entity.type
_entity.pdbx_description
1 polymer ?
#
loop_
_entity_poly.entity_id
_entity_poly.type
_entity_poly.pdbx_seq_one_letter_code
_entity_poly.pdbx_strand_id
1 'polypeptide(L)' 'MVLFETTRESEEGISKMESLGHYCNPSHGISLLGVLNEQRLKGQLCDVVLLVGDQQYQAHKSILAACSEYFQSVFS' A
#
# COMPACT_ATOMS: atom_id res chain seq x y z
N MET A 1 -35.72 10.81 6.24
CA MET A 1 -37.12 10.46 6.52
C MET A 1 -37.70 9.88 5.24
N VAL A 2 -38.39 8.76 5.39
CA VAL A 2 -38.59 7.67 4.41
C VAL A 2 -39.65 8.00 3.35
N LEU A 3 -39.54 7.40 2.15
CA LEU A 3 -40.56 6.67 1.35
C LEU A 3 -39.86 6.25 0.01
N PHE A 4 -39.59 4.99 -0.39
CA PHE A 4 -40.42 3.78 -0.61
C PHE A 4 -41.73 4.13 -1.38
N GLU A 5 -42.11 3.65 -2.57
CA GLU A 5 -41.77 2.52 -3.48
C GLU A 5 -42.28 2.83 -4.91
N THR A 6 -41.79 2.16 -5.96
CA THR A 6 -42.70 1.60 -7.00
C THR A 6 -42.09 0.36 -7.69
N THR A 7 -42.97 -0.60 -7.92
CA THR A 7 -42.93 -1.97 -8.48
C THR A 7 -42.29 -2.09 -9.89
N ARG A 8 -41.96 -3.22 -10.55
CA ARG A 8 -42.25 -4.67 -10.45
C ARG A 8 -41.35 -5.40 -11.49
N GLU A 9 -40.93 -6.62 -11.15
CA GLU A 9 -40.62 -7.82 -11.96
C GLU A 9 -39.56 -7.88 -13.10
N SER A 10 -38.68 -8.88 -12.90
CA SER A 10 -38.04 -9.85 -13.82
C SER A 10 -37.15 -9.36 -14.97
N GLU A 11 -35.86 -9.72 -14.91
CA GLU A 11 -35.19 -10.58 -15.91
C GLU A 11 -34.11 -11.44 -15.21
N GLU A 12 -34.25 -12.76 -15.33
CA GLU A 12 -33.29 -13.75 -14.84
C GLU A 12 -32.01 -13.71 -15.69
N GLY A 13 -30.93 -13.15 -15.15
CA GLY A 13 -29.61 -13.24 -15.76
C GLY A 13 -28.64 -12.24 -15.15
N ILE A 14 -27.47 -12.72 -14.71
CA ILE A 14 -26.33 -11.96 -14.16
C ILE A 14 -26.43 -11.71 -12.64
N SER A 15 -26.16 -12.74 -11.82
CA SER A 15 -25.49 -12.50 -10.52
C SER A 15 -24.98 -13.81 -9.90
N LYS A 16 -23.86 -14.31 -10.41
CA LYS A 16 -23.00 -15.20 -9.63
C LYS A 16 -21.53 -14.85 -9.83
N MET A 17 -21.17 -13.62 -9.49
CA MET A 17 -19.83 -13.33 -8.99
C MET A 17 -19.98 -13.17 -7.48
N GLU A 18 -19.90 -14.33 -6.81
CA GLU A 18 -19.90 -14.44 -5.37
C GLU A 18 -18.75 -13.60 -4.81
N SER A 19 -19.11 -12.80 -3.81
CA SER A 19 -18.26 -11.86 -3.07
C SER A 19 -16.86 -12.42 -2.78
N LEU A 20 -15.86 -11.98 -3.56
CA LEU A 20 -14.46 -12.03 -3.15
C LEU A 20 -14.32 -11.12 -1.93
N GLY A 21 -14.53 -11.69 -0.74
CA GLY A 21 -14.43 -10.98 0.51
C GLY A 21 -13.08 -10.26 0.59
N HIS A 22 -13.12 -8.93 0.69
CA HIS A 22 -11.94 -8.11 0.82
C HIS A 22 -11.22 -8.45 2.13
N TYR A 23 -10.14 -9.23 2.06
CA TYR A 23 -9.31 -9.53 3.23
C TYR A 23 -8.51 -8.28 3.60
N CYS A 24 -8.86 -7.66 4.71
CA CYS A 24 -8.15 -6.53 5.29
C CYS A 24 -7.65 -6.93 6.68
N ASN A 25 -6.34 -7.01 6.86
CA ASN A 25 -5.71 -7.13 8.17
C ASN A 25 -5.17 -5.74 8.58
N PRO A 26 -5.79 -5.07 9.57
CA PRO A 26 -5.38 -3.73 10.00
C PRO A 26 -3.92 -3.64 10.48
N SER A 27 -3.37 -4.74 11.00
CA SER A 27 -2.00 -4.78 11.53
C SER A 27 -0.94 -5.04 10.46
N HIS A 28 -1.35 -5.47 9.26
CA HIS A 28 -0.40 -5.91 8.22
C HIS A 28 0.58 -4.81 7.83
N GLY A 29 0.10 -3.58 7.62
CA GLY A 29 0.96 -2.44 7.26
C GLY A 29 2.00 -2.13 8.33
N ILE A 30 1.62 -2.16 9.60
CA ILE A 30 2.54 -1.92 10.73
C ILE A 30 3.60 -3.02 10.80
N SER A 31 3.19 -4.29 10.71
CA SER A 31 4.12 -5.42 10.71
C SER A 31 5.10 -5.38 9.54
N LEU A 32 4.61 -5.05 8.34
CA LEU A 32 5.43 -4.91 7.14
C LEU A 32 6.49 -3.81 7.31
N LEU A 33 6.09 -2.62 7.80
CA LEU A 33 7.02 -1.52 8.04
C LEU A 33 8.07 -1.87 9.11
N GLY A 34 7.70 -2.66 10.12
CA GLY A 34 8.64 -3.22 11.09
C GLY A 34 9.72 -4.06 10.43
N VAL A 35 9.32 -5.02 9.57
CA VAL A 35 10.26 -5.88 8.83
C VAL A 35 11.16 -5.07 7.89
N LEU A 36 10.60 -4.11 7.14
CA LEU A 36 11.36 -3.25 6.24
C LEU A 36 12.39 -2.39 6.98
N ASN A 37 12.03 -1.91 8.17
CA ASN A 37 12.96 -1.18 9.03
C ASN A 37 14.13 -2.06 9.51
N GLU A 38 13.86 -3.31 9.90
CA GLU A 38 14.94 -4.25 10.24
C GLU A 38 15.85 -4.54 9.05
N GLN A 39 15.29 -4.72 7.85
CA GLN A 39 16.07 -4.89 6.63
C GLN A 39 16.98 -3.69 6.38
N ARG A 40 16.46 -2.47 6.55
CA ARG A 40 17.23 -1.23 6.43
C ARG A 40 18.41 -1.18 7.41
N LEU A 41 18.17 -1.54 8.67
CA LEU A 41 19.22 -1.58 9.70
C LEU A 41 20.30 -2.64 9.40
N LYS A 42 19.93 -3.74 8.75
CA LYS A 42 20.85 -4.81 8.32
C LYS A 42 21.49 -4.57 6.94
N GLY A 43 21.14 -3.48 6.25
CA GLY A 43 21.57 -3.21 4.86
C GLY A 43 21.02 -4.20 3.84
N GLN A 44 19.93 -4.91 4.15
CA GLN A 44 19.33 -5.90 3.28
C GLN A 44 18.37 -5.25 2.29
N LEU A 45 18.52 -5.62 1.01
CA LEU A 45 17.72 -5.12 -0.09
C LEU A 45 17.76 -3.60 -0.27
N CYS A 46 18.65 -2.89 0.45
CA CYS A 46 18.86 -1.47 0.27
C CYS A 46 19.55 -1.24 -1.08
N ASP A 47 18.89 -0.44 -1.92
CA ASP A 47 19.26 -0.17 -3.31
C ASP A 47 19.66 1.30 -3.51
N VAL A 48 19.72 2.09 -2.43
CA VAL A 48 20.18 3.47 -2.40
C VAL A 48 20.89 3.81 -1.09
N VAL A 49 21.86 4.72 -1.17
CA VAL A 49 22.53 5.35 -0.02
C VAL A 49 22.34 6.86 -0.12
N LEU A 50 21.75 7.46 0.92
CA LEU A 50 21.61 8.89 1.06
C LEU A 50 22.83 9.46 1.77
N LEU A 51 23.43 10.49 1.18
CA LEU A 51 24.49 11.29 1.79
C LEU A 51 23.88 12.57 2.37
N VAL A 52 24.01 12.77 3.67
CA VAL A 52 23.56 13.97 4.36
C VAL A 52 24.74 14.55 5.13
N GLY A 53 25.36 15.59 4.58
CA GLY A 53 26.70 16.01 4.99
C GLY A 53 27.69 14.87 4.76
N ASP A 54 28.42 14.49 5.80
CA ASP A 54 29.40 13.40 5.77
C ASP A 54 28.82 12.04 6.20
N GLN A 55 27.53 11.98 6.53
CA GLN A 55 26.88 10.76 7.01
C GLN A 55 26.16 10.02 5.89
N GLN A 56 26.29 8.69 5.90
CA GLN A 56 25.64 7.79 4.94
C GLN A 56 24.46 7.05 5.56
N TYR A 57 23.37 6.92 4.81
CA TYR A 57 22.15 6.20 5.22
C TYR A 57 21.67 5.27 4.10
N GLN A 58 21.74 3.96 4.34
CA GLN A 58 21.14 2.97 3.44
C GLN A 58 19.61 2.99 3.56
N ALA A 59 18.92 2.88 2.43
CA ALA A 59 17.47 2.89 2.36
C ALA A 59 16.95 2.09 1.16
N HIS A 60 15.63 1.99 1.07
CA HIS A 60 14.91 1.36 -0.04
C HIS A 60 14.25 2.45 -0.90
N LYS A 61 14.57 2.53 -2.19
CA LYS A 61 14.00 3.53 -3.11
C LYS A 61 12.47 3.48 -3.15
N SER A 62 11.90 2.28 -3.15
CA SER A 62 10.45 2.07 -3.17
C SER A 62 9.74 2.73 -1.97
N ILE A 63 10.33 2.62 -0.77
CA ILE A 63 9.79 3.22 0.45
C ILE A 63 9.96 4.74 0.42
N LEU A 64 11.13 5.24 -0.01
CA LEU A 64 11.36 6.68 -0.15
C LEU A 64 10.39 7.31 -1.16
N ALA A 65 10.18 6.69 -2.32
CA ALA A 65 9.26 7.15 -3.35
C ALA A 65 7.80 7.13 -2.87
N ALA A 66 7.39 6.09 -2.12
CA ALA A 66 6.03 6.01 -1.58
C ALA A 66 5.72 7.08 -0.52
N CYS A 67 6.75 7.60 0.18
CA CYS A 67 6.58 8.55 1.28
C CYS A 67 6.95 10.00 0.93
N SER A 68 7.47 10.28 -0.27
CA SER A 68 7.95 11.61 -0.64
C SER A 68 7.88 11.83 -2.16
N GLU A 69 7.16 12.86 -2.58
CA GLU A 69 7.08 13.26 -4.00
C GLU A 69 8.46 13.60 -4.60
N TYR A 70 9.38 14.14 -3.80
CA TYR A 70 10.75 14.41 -4.23
C TYR A 70 11.46 13.11 -4.64
N PHE A 71 11.46 12.11 -3.76
CA PHE A 71 12.08 10.82 -4.07
C PHE A 71 11.30 10.05 -5.13
N GLN A 72 9.98 10.22 -5.19
CA GLN A 72 9.17 9.65 -6.27
C GLN A 72 9.63 10.18 -7.63
N SER A 73 9.80 11.49 -7.78
CA SER A 73 10.27 12.14 -9.00
C SER A 73 11.71 11.77 -9.36
N VAL A 74 12.58 11.63 -8.35
CA VAL A 74 13.99 11.27 -8.57
C VAL A 74 14.16 9.79 -8.96
N PHE A 75 13.25 8.90 -8.55
CA PHE A 75 13.35 7.45 -8.79
C PHE A 75 12.36 6.91 -9.85
N SER A 76 11.51 7.76 -10.43
CA SER A 76 10.55 7.42 -11.50
C SER A 76 11.19 7.22 -12.87
#